data_AF-A0A1Q8Y9I6-F1
#
_entry.id   AF-A0A1Q8Y9I6-F1
#
_cell.length_a   1.000
_cell.length_b   1.000
_cell.length_c   1.000
_cell.angle_alpha   90.00
_cell.angle_beta   90.00
_cell.angle_gamma   90.00
#
_symmetry.space_group_name_H-M   'P 1'
#
loop_
_entity.id
_entity.type
_entity.pdbx_description
1 polymer ?
#
loop_
_entity_poly.entity_id
_entity_poly.type
_entity_poly.pdbx_seq_one_letter_code
_entity_poly.pdbx_strand_id
1 'polypeptide(L)'
;KQGLADAQSNLGVMYENGQGVSQDYKEAVKWYRLAAEQGNANAQSNLGVMYFNGQGVSQSRVVAFALFNLSAANDPSADNKATGNRTSLTEKMSNKEIEAAQDLTRELAKPKNLLAALDKYIKKRGL
;
A
#
# COMPACT_ATOMS: atom_id res chain seq x y z
N LYS A 1 15.15 -13.83 0.93
CA LYS A 1 13.75 -13.40 1.23
C LYS A 1 13.35 -12.18 0.39
N GLN A 2 14.18 -11.15 0.23
CA GLN A 2 13.92 -10.00 -0.67
C GLN A 2 13.51 -10.40 -2.10
N GLY A 3 14.25 -11.30 -2.76
CA GLY A 3 13.91 -11.72 -4.14
C GLY A 3 12.54 -12.37 -4.32
N LEU A 4 11.95 -12.96 -3.27
CA LEU A 4 10.57 -13.48 -3.34
C LEU A 4 9.55 -12.33 -3.31
N ALA A 5 9.79 -11.31 -2.48
CA ALA A 5 8.92 -10.14 -2.39
C ALA A 5 8.98 -9.29 -3.68
N ASP A 6 10.15 -9.17 -4.29
CA ASP A 6 10.29 -8.49 -5.59
C ASP A 6 9.53 -9.21 -6.70
N ALA A 7 9.65 -10.55 -6.77
CA ALA A 7 8.91 -11.36 -7.74
C ALA A 7 7.39 -11.25 -7.56
N GLN A 8 6.91 -11.25 -6.30
CA GLN A 8 5.51 -11.02 -5.99
C GLN A 8 5.05 -9.61 -6.39
N SER A 9 5.86 -8.58 -6.12
CA SER A 9 5.57 -7.21 -6.56
C SER A 9 5.45 -7.13 -8.08
N ASN A 10 6.38 -7.75 -8.81
CA ASN A 10 6.35 -7.76 -10.27
C ASN A 10 5.12 -8.51 -10.82
N LEU A 11 4.73 -9.61 -10.18
CA LEU A 11 3.50 -10.32 -10.55
C LEU A 11 2.25 -9.46 -10.30
N GLY A 12 2.25 -8.68 -9.22
CA GLY A 12 1.22 -7.67 -8.98
C GLY A 12 1.12 -6.65 -10.12
N VAL A 13 2.26 -6.15 -10.60
CA VAL A 13 2.34 -5.21 -11.75
C VAL A 13 1.83 -5.87 -13.04
N MET A 14 2.15 -7.15 -13.26
CA MET A 14 1.67 -7.88 -14.43
C MET A 14 0.15 -7.99 -14.43
N TYR A 15 -0.46 -8.33 -13.30
CA TYR A 15 -1.93 -8.35 -13.16
C TYR A 15 -2.55 -6.95 -13.25
N GLU A 16 -1.90 -5.93 -12.69
CA GLU A 16 -2.39 -4.54 -12.77
C GLU A 16 -2.43 -4.04 -14.22
N ASN A 17 -1.44 -4.40 -15.05
CA ASN A 17 -1.29 -3.91 -16.42
C ASN A 17 -1.76 -4.90 -17.50
N GLY A 18 -2.12 -6.13 -17.13
CA GLY A 18 -2.41 -7.19 -18.11
C GLY A 18 -1.20 -7.63 -18.93
N GLN A 19 0.01 -7.62 -18.35
CA GLN A 19 1.23 -7.99 -19.04
C GLN A 19 1.46 -9.50 -18.95
N GLY A 20 1.23 -10.23 -20.05
CA GLY A 20 1.37 -11.69 -20.10
C GLY A 20 0.30 -12.46 -19.32
N VAL A 21 -0.61 -11.76 -18.64
CA VAL A 21 -1.81 -12.27 -17.96
C VAL A 21 -2.98 -11.33 -18.26
N SER A 22 -4.22 -11.78 -18.09
CA SER A 22 -5.37 -10.87 -18.14
C SER A 22 -5.30 -9.86 -16.99
N GLN A 23 -5.66 -8.61 -17.26
CA GLN A 23 -5.70 -7.57 -16.25
C GLN A 23 -6.70 -7.94 -15.14
N ASP A 24 -6.23 -7.93 -13.89
CA ASP A 24 -7.05 -8.19 -12.70
C ASP A 24 -6.52 -7.40 -11.50
N TYR A 25 -7.22 -6.32 -11.13
CA TYR A 25 -6.83 -5.50 -9.99
C TYR A 25 -6.97 -6.21 -8.64
N LYS A 26 -7.90 -7.16 -8.49
CA LYS A 26 -8.04 -7.91 -7.24
C LYS A 26 -6.85 -8.85 -7.06
N GLU A 27 -6.40 -9.48 -8.14
CA GLU A 27 -5.22 -10.34 -8.09
C GLU A 27 -3.95 -9.52 -7.87
N ALA A 28 -3.81 -8.36 -8.52
CA ALA A 28 -2.72 -7.42 -8.25
C ALA A 28 -2.64 -7.04 -6.77
N VAL A 29 -3.77 -6.68 -6.15
CA VAL A 29 -3.86 -6.36 -4.71
C VAL A 29 -3.37 -7.51 -3.85
N LYS A 30 -3.74 -8.77 -4.15
CA LYS A 30 -3.27 -9.92 -3.36
C LYS A 30 -1.75 -10.05 -3.40
N TRP A 31 -1.15 -9.92 -4.58
CA TRP A 31 0.30 -10.01 -4.75
C TRP A 31 1.03 -8.86 -4.08
N TYR A 32 0.52 -7.63 -4.21
CA TYR A 32 1.07 -6.49 -3.50
C TYR A 32 0.97 -6.64 -1.98
N ARG A 33 -0.14 -7.16 -1.46
CA ARG A 33 -0.31 -7.44 -0.02
C ARG A 33 0.76 -8.42 0.50
N LEU A 34 1.04 -9.49 -0.23
CA LEU A 34 2.07 -10.47 0.15
C LEU A 34 3.49 -9.89 0.14
N ALA A 35 3.83 -9.12 -0.89
CA ALA A 35 5.13 -8.47 -0.99
C ALA A 35 5.30 -7.35 0.06
N ALA A 36 4.25 -6.55 0.29
CA ALA A 36 4.24 -5.46 1.25
C ALA A 36 4.45 -5.93 2.69
N GLU A 37 3.84 -7.07 3.07
CA GLU A 37 4.04 -7.73 4.37
C GLU A 37 5.51 -8.11 4.64
N GLN A 38 6.27 -8.36 3.57
CA GLN A 38 7.70 -8.66 3.64
C GLN A 38 8.59 -7.42 3.61
N GLY A 39 8.01 -6.22 3.64
CA GLY A 39 8.74 -4.95 3.66
C GLY A 39 9.11 -4.42 2.28
N ASN A 40 8.55 -4.97 1.19
CA ASN A 40 8.84 -4.45 -0.15
C ASN A 40 8.20 -3.05 -0.33
N ALA A 41 9.03 -2.02 -0.41
CA ALA A 41 8.58 -0.62 -0.51
C ALA A 41 7.77 -0.37 -1.80
N ASN A 42 8.19 -0.92 -2.93
CA ASN A 42 7.44 -0.78 -4.20
C ASN A 42 6.03 -1.36 -4.10
N ALA A 43 5.89 -2.55 -3.51
CA ALA A 43 4.59 -3.18 -3.29
C ALA A 43 3.73 -2.39 -2.29
N GLN A 44 4.33 -1.82 -1.25
CA GLN A 44 3.61 -0.92 -0.31
C GLN A 44 3.10 0.31 -1.04
N SER A 45 3.93 0.94 -1.88
CA SER A 45 3.53 2.09 -2.70
C SER A 45 2.42 1.72 -3.69
N ASN A 46 2.57 0.64 -4.45
CA ASN A 46 1.56 0.21 -5.41
C ASN A 46 0.25 -0.15 -4.72
N LEU A 47 0.28 -0.87 -3.59
CA LEU A 47 -0.92 -1.13 -2.79
C LEU A 47 -1.57 0.18 -2.31
N GLY A 48 -0.77 1.18 -1.93
CA GLY A 48 -1.24 2.52 -1.60
C GLY A 48 -1.98 3.18 -2.77
N VAL A 49 -1.47 3.04 -4.00
CA VAL A 49 -2.15 3.51 -5.22
C VAL A 49 -3.47 2.76 -5.44
N MET A 50 -3.52 1.44 -5.22
CA MET A 50 -4.76 0.66 -5.34
C MET A 50 -5.85 1.18 -4.40
N TYR A 51 -5.51 1.48 -3.15
CA TYR A 51 -6.44 2.11 -2.19
C TYR A 51 -6.76 3.56 -2.53
N PHE A 52 -5.82 4.31 -3.10
CA PHE A 52 -6.07 5.69 -3.52
C PHE A 52 -7.08 5.76 -4.67
N ASN A 53 -7.01 4.82 -5.62
CA ASN A 53 -7.89 4.78 -6.80
C ASN A 53 -9.14 3.92 -6.60
N GLY A 54 -9.19 3.07 -5.57
CA GLY A 54 -10.27 2.08 -5.42
C GLY A 54 -10.19 0.93 -6.44
N GLN A 55 -8.98 0.58 -6.89
CA GLN A 55 -8.76 -0.48 -7.87
C GLN A 55 -8.61 -1.82 -7.15
N GLY A 56 -9.56 -2.74 -7.33
CA GLY A 56 -9.53 -4.05 -6.67
C GLY A 56 -9.78 -4.04 -5.16
N VAL A 57 -9.91 -2.86 -4.55
CA VAL A 57 -10.23 -2.60 -3.13
C VAL A 57 -11.13 -1.38 -3.00
N SER A 58 -11.82 -1.23 -1.88
CA SER A 58 -12.54 0.02 -1.58
C SER A 58 -11.57 1.18 -1.40
N GLN A 59 -11.91 2.33 -1.98
CA GLN A 59 -11.07 3.52 -1.92
C GLN A 59 -10.88 3.99 -0.47
N SER A 60 -9.64 4.29 -0.08
CA SER A 60 -9.31 4.83 1.24
C SER A 60 -8.05 5.68 1.23
N ARG A 61 -8.20 6.99 1.41
CA ARG A 61 -7.07 7.93 1.53
C ARG A 61 -6.22 7.65 2.77
N VAL A 62 -6.83 7.23 3.87
CA VAL A 62 -6.11 6.90 5.11
C VAL A 62 -5.22 5.68 4.93
N VAL A 63 -5.74 4.61 4.31
CA VAL A 63 -4.93 3.41 4.04
C VAL A 63 -3.83 3.71 3.01
N ALA A 64 -4.17 4.44 1.94
CA ALA A 64 -3.19 4.86 0.93
C ALA A 64 -2.04 5.66 1.54
N PHE A 65 -2.34 6.69 2.33
CA PHE A 65 -1.34 7.52 2.99
C PHE A 65 -0.48 6.72 3.96
N ALA A 66 -1.08 5.81 4.74
CA ALA A 66 -0.34 4.96 5.65
C ALA A 66 0.66 4.04 4.93
N LEU A 67 0.25 3.46 3.80
CA LEU A 67 1.11 2.63 2.96
C LEU A 67 2.21 3.44 2.27
N PHE A 68 1.94 4.67 1.83
CA PHE A 68 2.97 5.55 1.29
C PHE A 68 4.01 5.95 2.34
N ASN A 69 3.59 6.26 3.58
CA ASN A 69 4.52 6.50 4.68
C ASN A 69 5.39 5.28 4.97
N LEU A 70 4.78 4.10 5.00
CA LEU A 70 5.50 2.85 5.26
C LEU A 70 6.52 2.55 4.14
N SER A 71 6.12 2.75 2.88
CA SER A 71 7.01 2.63 1.73
C SER A 71 8.22 3.56 1.86
N ALA A 72 7.98 4.85 2.13
CA ALA A 72 9.06 5.82 2.30
C ALA A 72 9.97 5.52 3.50
N ALA A 73 9.44 4.91 4.56
CA ALA A 73 10.23 4.47 5.71
C ALA A 73 11.12 3.25 5.38
N ASN A 74 10.68 2.36 4.51
CA ASN A 74 11.43 1.17 4.10
C ASN A 74 12.40 1.44 2.93
N ASP A 75 12.13 2.46 2.11
CA ASP A 75 13.04 2.97 1.07
C ASP A 75 12.95 4.50 1.00
N PRO A 76 13.87 5.21 1.70
CA PRO A 76 13.87 6.67 1.78
C PRO A 76 14.53 7.35 0.56
N SER A 77 14.86 6.61 -0.51
CA SER A 77 15.44 7.23 -1.71
C SER A 77 14.49 8.28 -2.31
N ALA A 78 15.07 9.38 -2.81
CA ALA A 78 14.32 10.51 -3.35
C ALA A 78 13.46 10.14 -4.58
N ASP A 79 13.75 9.01 -5.22
CA ASP A 79 13.04 8.48 -6.39
C ASP A 79 11.81 7.61 -6.01
N ASN A 80 11.57 7.38 -4.72
CA ASN A 80 10.41 6.61 -4.28
C ASN A 80 9.12 7.40 -4.55
N LYS A 81 8.32 6.92 -5.53
CA LYS A 81 7.02 7.46 -5.94
C LYS A 81 6.06 7.72 -4.75
N ALA A 82 6.26 7.00 -3.64
CA ALA A 82 5.48 7.17 -2.42
C ALA A 82 5.54 8.60 -1.84
N THR A 83 6.69 9.31 -1.93
CA THR A 83 6.83 10.66 -1.37
C THR A 83 5.95 11.67 -2.11
N GLY A 84 5.92 11.60 -3.44
CA GLY A 84 5.05 12.45 -4.27
C GLY A 84 3.57 12.18 -4.01
N ASN A 85 3.18 10.90 -4.02
CA ASN A 85 1.80 10.49 -3.76
C ASN A 85 1.31 10.92 -2.37
N ARG A 86 2.18 10.83 -1.36
CA ARG A 86 1.90 11.28 0.01
C ARG A 86 1.66 12.79 0.04
N THR A 87 2.54 13.61 -0.53
CA THR A 87 2.43 15.08 -0.51
C THR A 87 1.12 15.54 -1.12
N SER A 88 0.76 15.02 -2.29
CA SER A 88 -0.51 15.35 -2.97
C SER A 88 -1.76 14.90 -2.20
N LEU A 89 -1.63 13.88 -1.33
CA LEU A 89 -2.72 13.41 -0.48
C LEU A 89 -2.90 14.28 0.77
N THR A 90 -1.81 14.75 1.38
CA THR A 90 -1.86 15.59 2.60
C THR A 90 -2.70 16.85 2.39
N GLU A 91 -2.65 17.46 1.21
CA GLU A 91 -3.44 18.65 0.87
C GLU A 91 -4.96 18.37 0.79
N LYS A 92 -5.35 17.10 0.61
CA LYS A 92 -6.74 16.67 0.41
C LYS A 92 -7.34 15.96 1.62
N MET A 93 -6.59 15.83 2.71
CA MET A 93 -6.98 15.10 3.92
C MET A 93 -7.14 16.08 5.09
N SER A 94 -8.12 15.81 5.94
CA SER A 94 -8.27 16.52 7.22
C SER A 94 -7.18 16.10 8.22
N ASN A 95 -6.90 16.95 9.21
CA ASN A 95 -5.96 16.61 10.30
C ASN A 95 -6.30 15.28 10.97
N LYS A 96 -7.59 14.99 11.18
CA LYS A 96 -8.05 13.73 11.78
C LYS A 96 -7.76 12.52 10.90
N GLU A 97 -7.85 12.66 9.57
CA GLU A 97 -7.48 11.59 8.65
C GLU A 97 -5.97 11.39 8.60
N ILE A 98 -5.19 12.48 8.67
CA ILE A 98 -3.72 12.43 8.74
C ILE A 98 -3.28 11.72 10.03
N GLU A 99 -3.85 12.09 11.18
CA GLU A 99 -3.58 11.41 12.47
C GLU A 99 -3.93 9.92 12.40
N ALA A 100 -5.11 9.58 11.88
CA ALA A 100 -5.52 8.19 11.72
C ALA A 100 -4.57 7.40 10.78
N ALA A 101 -4.05 8.05 9.75
CA ALA A 101 -3.09 7.44 8.83
C ALA A 101 -1.72 7.24 9.48
N GLN A 102 -1.26 8.21 10.29
CA GLN A 102 -0.03 8.08 11.07
C GLN A 102 -0.13 6.95 12.10
N ASP A 103 -1.24 6.86 12.82
CA ASP A 103 -1.51 5.77 13.77
C ASP A 103 -1.52 4.42 13.07
N LEU A 104 -2.22 4.32 11.93
CA LEU A 104 -2.21 3.11 11.12
C LEU A 104 -0.80 2.77 10.64
N THR A 105 -0.02 3.75 10.16
CA THR A 105 1.38 3.54 9.74
C THR A 105 2.21 2.89 10.85
N ARG A 106 2.08 3.36 12.10
CA ARG A 106 2.80 2.78 13.25
C ARG A 106 2.39 1.33 13.51
N GLU A 107 1.11 1.00 13.33
CA GLU A 107 0.64 -0.39 13.42
C GLU A 107 1.18 -1.26 12.28
N LEU A 108 1.16 -0.76 11.04
CA LEU A 108 1.67 -1.49 9.86
C LEU A 108 3.18 -1.75 9.93
N ALA A 109 3.94 -0.83 10.54
CA ALA A 109 5.40 -0.92 10.67
C ALA A 109 5.86 -1.98 11.69
N LYS A 110 4.95 -2.54 12.51
CA LYS A 110 5.31 -3.61 13.45
C LYS A 110 5.74 -4.87 12.68
N PRO A 111 6.72 -5.63 13.16
CA PRO A 111 7.21 -6.82 12.46
C PRO A 111 6.09 -7.81 12.15
N LYS A 112 5.94 -8.15 10.86
CA LYS A 112 4.94 -9.11 10.36
C LYS A 112 3.50 -8.79 10.80
N ASN A 113 3.11 -7.52 10.72
CA ASN A 113 1.81 -7.05 11.20
C ASN A 113 1.00 -6.28 10.16
N LEU A 114 1.54 -6.02 8.96
CA LEU A 114 0.87 -5.15 7.98
C LEU A 114 -0.51 -5.70 7.60
N LEU A 115 -0.62 -6.98 7.26
CA LEU A 115 -1.89 -7.58 6.85
C LEU A 115 -2.90 -7.60 7.99
N ALA A 116 -2.47 -8.01 9.19
CA ALA A 116 -3.34 -8.08 10.36
C ALA A 116 -3.88 -6.69 10.75
N ALA A 117 -3.03 -5.67 10.73
CA ALA A 117 -3.41 -4.30 11.03
C ALA A 117 -4.31 -3.69 9.94
N LEU A 118 -4.02 -3.95 8.64
CA LEU A 118 -4.91 -3.54 7.55
C LEU A 118 -6.29 -4.16 7.70
N ASP A 119 -6.39 -5.48 7.88
CA ASP A 119 -7.68 -6.18 7.95
C ASP A 119 -8.49 -5.72 9.16
N LYS A 120 -7.83 -5.51 10.30
CA LYS A 120 -8.46 -4.93 11.49
C LYS A 120 -9.00 -3.53 11.23
N TYR A 121 -8.23 -2.68 10.53
CA TYR A 121 -8.64 -1.31 10.22
C TYR A 121 -9.83 -1.28 9.24
N ILE A 122 -9.73 -2.06 8.16
CA ILE A 122 -10.77 -2.18 7.12
C ILE A 122 -12.09 -2.64 7.74
N LYS A 123 -12.05 -3.72 8.52
CA LYS A 123 -13.22 -4.24 9.25
C LYS A 123 -13.84 -3.20 10.18
N LYS A 124 -13.02 -2.43 10.91
CA LYS A 124 -13.49 -1.39 11.83
C LYS A 124 -14.16 -0.22 11.09
N ARG A 125 -13.77 0.05 9.85
CA ARG A 125 -14.25 1.17 9.04
C ARG A 125 -15.36 0.80 8.05
N GLY A 126 -15.66 -0.49 7.89
CA GLY A 126 -16.65 -0.97 6.92
C GLY A 126 -16.22 -0.71 5.47
N LEU A 127 -14.90 -0.79 5.22
CA LEU A 127 -14.29 -0.65 3.89
C LEU A 127 -14.25 -2.00 3.16
#